data_AF-A0A534PXH8-F1
#
_entry.id   AF-A0A534PXH8-F1
#
_cell.length_a   1.000
_cell.length_b   1.000
_cell.length_c   1.000
_cell.angle_alpha   90.00
_cell.angle_beta   90.00
_cell.angle_gamma   90.00
#
_symmetry.space_group_name_H-M   'P 1'
#
loop_
_entity.id
_entity.type
_entity.pdbx_description
1 polymer ?
#
loop_
_entity_poly.entity_id
_entity_poly.type
_entity_poly.pdbx_seq_one_letter_code
_entity_poly.pdbx_strand_id
1 'polypeptide(L)'
;QTLEGLVAAHAAGVLHRDIKPANLLVGDGDQVKIVDFGLASMGHGGQSRLTQSGILVGTPEYISPEQITGGDVDVRCDLYSLGVVLYEALSGRQPFTGSTPVNILFQHIEATVPPLSSVAAGIPPAVNDLVMRAIARSPADRPANAQAMLELVHRAMGR
;
A
#
# COMPACT_ATOMS: atom_id res chain seq x y z
N GLN A 1 10.59 10.24 -2.43
CA GLN A 1 10.81 9.59 -3.74
C GLN A 1 9.61 8.79 -4.23
N THR A 2 9.25 7.60 -3.71
CA THR A 2 8.04 6.89 -4.19
C THR A 2 6.79 7.77 -4.14
N LEU A 3 6.59 8.51 -3.04
CA LEU A 3 5.48 9.45 -2.94
C LEU A 3 5.55 10.60 -3.95
N GLU A 4 6.74 11.07 -4.35
CA GLU A 4 6.87 12.10 -5.39
C GLU A 4 6.40 11.55 -6.75
N GLY A 5 6.77 10.29 -7.06
CA GLY A 5 6.27 9.59 -8.25
C GLY A 5 4.76 9.42 -8.23
N LEU A 6 4.19 9.04 -7.08
CA LEU A 6 2.73 8.92 -6.91
C LEU A 6 2.02 10.28 -7.01
N VAL A 7 2.59 11.36 -6.47
CA VAL A 7 2.05 12.71 -6.64
C VAL A 7 1.94 13.07 -8.12
N ALA A 8 2.99 12.83 -8.91
CA ALA A 8 2.99 13.11 -10.33
C ALA A 8 1.96 12.25 -11.09
N ALA A 9 1.88 10.94 -10.80
CA ALA A 9 0.93 10.04 -11.44
C ALA A 9 -0.53 10.38 -11.10
N HIS A 10 -0.82 10.64 -9.82
CA HIS A 10 -2.17 11.00 -9.35
C HIS A 10 -2.62 12.34 -9.93
N ALA A 11 -1.71 13.32 -10.07
CA ALA A 11 -2.01 14.59 -10.73
C ALA A 11 -2.35 14.42 -12.23
N ALA A 12 -1.82 13.38 -12.87
CA ALA A 12 -2.18 12.99 -14.24
C ALA A 12 -3.44 12.12 -14.32
N GLY A 13 -4.13 11.87 -13.20
CA GLY A 13 -5.33 11.02 -13.14
C GLY A 13 -5.05 9.52 -13.22
N VAL A 14 -3.79 9.10 -13.01
CA VAL A 14 -3.38 7.69 -13.12
C VAL A 14 -3.23 7.07 -11.73
N LEU A 15 -3.99 6.00 -11.47
CA LEU A 15 -3.82 5.14 -10.30
C LEU A 15 -2.85 4.00 -10.61
N HIS A 16 -1.97 3.65 -9.67
CA HIS A 16 -1.04 2.54 -9.85
C HIS A 16 -1.71 1.17 -9.66
N ARG A 17 -2.50 1.01 -8.58
CA ARG A 17 -3.28 -0.19 -8.21
C ARG A 17 -2.52 -1.47 -7.88
N ASP A 18 -1.22 -1.50 -8.10
CA ASP A 18 -0.32 -2.64 -7.80
C ASP A 18 0.99 -2.18 -7.13
N ILE A 19 0.92 -1.31 -6.11
CA ILE A 19 2.13 -0.91 -5.39
C ILE A 19 2.59 -2.06 -4.49
N LYS A 20 3.82 -2.52 -4.72
CA LYS A 20 4.49 -3.60 -3.99
C LYS A 20 6.01 -3.50 -4.16
N PRO A 21 6.83 -4.20 -3.36
CA PRO A 21 8.29 -4.07 -3.43
C PRO A 21 8.84 -4.38 -4.83
N ALA A 22 8.30 -5.39 -5.53
CA ALA A 22 8.72 -5.75 -6.88
C ALA A 22 8.53 -4.63 -7.94
N ASN A 23 7.62 -3.67 -7.67
CA ASN A 23 7.31 -2.56 -8.57
C ASN A 23 8.01 -1.24 -8.14
N LEU A 24 8.86 -1.28 -7.12
CA LEU A 24 9.62 -0.15 -6.61
C LEU A 24 11.12 -0.42 -6.79
N LEU A 25 11.67 -0.01 -7.94
CA LEU A 25 13.06 -0.26 -8.29
C LEU A 25 13.97 0.75 -7.59
N VAL A 26 14.95 0.25 -6.84
CA VAL A 26 16.01 1.06 -6.24
C VAL A 26 17.21 1.06 -7.20
N GLY A 27 17.54 2.22 -7.74
CA GLY A 27 18.70 2.45 -8.59
C GLY A 27 19.88 3.05 -7.84
N ASP A 28 20.95 3.37 -8.58
CA ASP A 28 22.12 4.04 -8.01
C ASP A 28 21.76 5.43 -7.44
N GLY A 29 22.41 5.80 -6.33
CA GLY A 29 22.26 7.14 -5.73
C GLY A 29 20.93 7.38 -5.01
N ASP A 30 20.50 6.44 -4.17
CA ASP A 30 19.25 6.46 -3.41
C ASP A 30 17.97 6.66 -4.26
N GLN A 31 18.04 6.50 -5.59
CA GLN A 31 16.92 6.77 -6.47
C GLN A 31 15.89 5.63 -6.46
N VAL A 32 14.60 5.95 -6.30
CA VAL A 32 13.49 5.00 -6.44
C VAL A 32 12.67 5.30 -7.69
N LYS A 33 12.42 4.28 -8.52
CA LYS A 33 11.53 4.33 -9.70
C LYS A 33 10.33 3.43 -9.50
N ILE A 34 9.16 3.93 -9.86
CA ILE A 34 7.92 3.15 -9.88
C ILE A 34 7.75 2.57 -11.29
N VAL A 35 7.53 1.26 -11.37
CA VAL A 35 7.32 0.53 -12.63
C VAL A 35 6.01 -0.25 -12.60
N ASP A 36 5.56 -0.69 -13.77
CA ASP A 36 4.38 -1.56 -13.91
C ASP A 36 3.12 -1.02 -13.24
N PHE A 37 2.77 0.22 -13.59
CA PHE A 37 1.42 0.76 -13.35
C PHE A 37 0.42 -0.29 -13.82
N GLY A 38 -0.51 -0.69 -12.94
CA GLY A 38 -1.34 -1.88 -13.03
C GLY A 38 -2.35 -1.88 -14.17
N LEU A 39 -1.91 -1.64 -15.40
CA LEU A 39 -2.67 -1.71 -16.65
C LEU A 39 -3.33 -3.08 -16.82
N ALA A 40 -2.73 -4.15 -16.27
CA ALA A 40 -3.35 -5.47 -16.18
C ALA A 40 -4.62 -5.49 -15.30
N SER A 41 -4.70 -4.63 -14.28
CA SER A 41 -5.82 -4.48 -13.36
C SER A 41 -6.95 -3.57 -13.92
N MET A 42 -6.64 -2.75 -14.95
CA MET A 42 -7.60 -1.86 -15.60
C MET A 42 -8.57 -2.57 -16.56
N GLY A 43 -8.14 -3.63 -17.25
CA GLY A 43 -9.02 -4.38 -18.16
C GLY A 43 -10.10 -5.23 -17.47
N HIS A 44 -9.99 -5.44 -16.16
CA HIS A 44 -10.75 -6.44 -15.41
C HIS A 44 -11.30 -5.92 -14.07
N GLY A 45 -11.58 -4.61 -13.97
CA GLY A 45 -12.37 -4.05 -12.86
C GLY A 45 -11.72 -4.05 -11.48
N GLY A 46 -10.38 -4.08 -11.37
CA GLY A 46 -9.67 -3.98 -10.09
C GLY A 46 -9.85 -5.18 -9.14
N GLN A 47 -10.59 -6.21 -9.55
CA GLN A 47 -10.86 -7.39 -8.74
C GLN A 47 -9.75 -8.41 -8.93
N SER A 48 -9.13 -8.82 -7.82
CA SER A 48 -8.37 -10.06 -7.73
C SER A 48 -9.34 -11.21 -8.03
N ARG A 49 -9.38 -11.71 -9.28
CA ARG A 49 -10.30 -12.79 -9.66
C ARG A 49 -9.84 -14.08 -9.03
N LEU A 50 -10.69 -14.70 -8.21
CA LEU A 50 -10.71 -16.15 -8.15
C LEU A 50 -11.13 -16.64 -9.54
N THR A 51 -10.19 -17.22 -10.27
CA THR A 51 -10.51 -17.92 -11.52
C THR A 51 -11.45 -19.10 -11.22
N GLN A 52 -12.17 -19.59 -12.23
CA GLN A 52 -13.05 -20.76 -12.10
C GLN A 52 -12.31 -22.01 -11.58
N SER A 53 -10.98 -22.03 -11.65
CA SER A 53 -10.09 -23.07 -11.11
C SER A 53 -9.61 -22.81 -9.67
N GLY A 54 -10.08 -21.75 -9.01
CA GLY A 54 -9.68 -21.38 -7.65
C GLY A 54 -8.34 -20.65 -7.54
N ILE A 55 -7.71 -20.29 -8.66
CA ILE A 55 -6.43 -19.57 -8.67
C ILE A 55 -6.71 -18.07 -8.52
N LEU A 56 -6.18 -17.45 -7.47
CA LEU A 56 -6.11 -15.99 -7.33
C LEU A 56 -4.92 -15.48 -8.16
N VAL A 57 -5.16 -14.56 -9.09
CA VAL A 57 -4.09 -13.91 -9.86
C VAL A 57 -3.78 -12.55 -9.25
N GLY A 58 -2.61 -12.40 -8.65
CA GLY A 58 -2.14 -11.16 -8.04
C GLY A 58 -1.28 -11.39 -6.80
N THR A 59 -0.90 -10.29 -6.13
CA THR A 59 -0.13 -10.28 -4.88
C THR A 59 -1.07 -9.81 -3.76
N PRO A 60 -1.81 -10.73 -3.09
CA PRO A 60 -2.85 -10.38 -2.12
C PRO A 60 -2.35 -9.59 -0.90
N GLU A 61 -1.04 -9.54 -0.69
CA GLU A 61 -0.41 -8.99 0.51
C GLU A 61 -0.43 -7.44 0.56
N TYR A 62 -0.61 -6.77 -0.57
CA TYR A 62 -0.55 -5.30 -0.66
C TYR A 62 -1.84 -4.65 -1.15
N ILE A 63 -2.89 -5.44 -1.43
CA ILE A 63 -4.14 -4.95 -1.99
C ILE A 63 -4.96 -4.18 -0.94
N SER A 64 -5.57 -3.07 -1.34
CA SER A 64 -6.38 -2.27 -0.41
C SER A 64 -7.77 -2.90 -0.18
N PRO A 65 -8.40 -2.69 0.99
CA PRO A 65 -9.69 -3.29 1.32
C PRO A 65 -10.78 -2.99 0.28
N GLU A 66 -10.85 -1.76 -0.22
CA GLU A 66 -11.82 -1.33 -1.23
C GLU A 66 -11.60 -1.99 -2.60
N GLN A 67 -10.37 -2.36 -2.96
CA GLN A 67 -10.11 -3.14 -4.17
C GLN A 67 -10.62 -4.59 -4.05
N ILE A 68 -10.66 -5.14 -2.83
CA ILE A 68 -11.17 -6.49 -2.56
C ILE A 68 -12.70 -6.50 -2.54
N THR A 69 -13.31 -5.52 -1.87
CA THR A 69 -14.76 -5.45 -1.70
C THR A 69 -15.50 -4.89 -2.91
N GLY A 70 -14.77 -4.36 -3.90
CA GLY A 70 -15.34 -3.72 -5.08
C GLY A 70 -15.99 -2.36 -4.77
N GLY A 71 -15.53 -1.69 -3.72
CA GLY A 71 -15.95 -0.34 -3.38
C GLY A 71 -15.35 0.72 -4.33
N ASP A 72 -15.63 1.98 -4.06
CA ASP A 72 -15.05 3.09 -4.82
C ASP A 72 -13.54 3.16 -4.58
N VAL A 73 -12.76 2.97 -5.65
CA VAL A 73 -11.29 3.00 -5.62
C VAL A 73 -10.80 4.35 -6.10
N ASP A 74 -10.09 5.08 -5.23
CA ASP A 74 -9.41 6.34 -5.54
C ASP A 74 -7.90 6.26 -5.27
N VAL A 75 -7.22 7.41 -5.31
CA VAL A 75 -5.76 7.54 -5.07
C VAL A 75 -5.27 6.94 -3.74
N ARG A 76 -6.17 6.76 -2.76
CA ARG A 76 -5.84 6.25 -1.44
C ARG A 76 -5.63 4.75 -1.42
N CYS A 77 -5.99 4.02 -2.48
CA CYS A 77 -5.61 2.62 -2.62
C CYS A 77 -4.08 2.46 -2.70
N ASP A 78 -3.42 3.31 -3.49
CA ASP A 78 -1.96 3.30 -3.65
C ASP A 78 -1.26 3.68 -2.34
N LEU A 79 -1.87 4.56 -1.54
CA LEU A 79 -1.34 4.95 -0.22
C LEU A 79 -1.43 3.80 0.78
N TYR A 80 -2.51 3.03 0.74
CA TYR A 80 -2.64 1.82 1.55
C TYR A 80 -1.55 0.82 1.22
N SER A 81 -1.42 0.47 -0.05
CA SER A 81 -0.40 -0.46 -0.54
C SER A 81 1.01 0.01 -0.20
N LEU A 82 1.31 1.30 -0.36
CA LEU A 82 2.59 1.86 0.07
C LEU A 82 2.78 1.80 1.59
N GLY A 83 1.71 2.02 2.38
CA GLY A 83 1.74 1.83 3.83
C GLY A 83 2.09 0.40 4.23
N VAL A 84 1.58 -0.60 3.52
CA VAL A 84 1.95 -2.01 3.72
C VAL A 84 3.43 -2.23 3.41
N VAL A 85 3.92 -1.70 2.28
CA VAL A 85 5.34 -1.77 1.90
C VAL A 85 6.23 -1.14 2.98
N LEU A 86 5.85 0.03 3.51
CA LEU A 86 6.60 0.70 4.56
C LEU A 86 6.59 -0.10 5.86
N TYR A 87 5.45 -0.67 6.24
CA TYR A 87 5.34 -1.53 7.40
C TYR A 87 6.28 -2.74 7.31
N GLU A 88 6.31 -3.40 6.14
CA GLU A 88 7.20 -4.52 5.89
C GLU A 88 8.67 -4.11 5.88
N ALA A 89 9.02 -3.03 5.18
CA ALA A 89 10.39 -2.55 5.10
C ALA A 89 10.97 -2.18 6.47
N LEU A 90 10.15 -1.62 7.37
CA LEU A 90 10.58 -1.16 8.69
C LEU A 90 10.56 -2.27 9.75
N SER A 91 9.71 -3.28 9.59
CA SER A 91 9.57 -4.37 10.58
C SER A 91 10.15 -5.70 10.14
N GLY A 92 10.50 -5.85 8.87
CA GLY A 92 10.89 -7.11 8.24
C GLY A 92 9.75 -8.12 8.07
N ARG A 93 8.50 -7.71 8.31
CA ARG A 93 7.31 -8.57 8.23
C ARG A 93 6.11 -7.85 7.66
N GLN A 94 5.34 -8.56 6.84
CA GLN A 94 4.04 -8.06 6.37
C GLN A 94 3.05 -7.94 7.55
N PRO A 95 2.10 -6.99 7.48
CA PRO A 95 1.08 -6.82 8.54
C PRO A 95 0.13 -8.02 8.62
N PHE A 96 -0.10 -8.71 7.49
CA PHE A 96 -0.98 -9.87 7.38
C PHE A 96 -0.26 -11.02 6.69
N THR A 97 -0.46 -12.23 7.20
CA THR A 97 0.10 -13.47 6.63
C THR A 97 -0.93 -14.59 6.73
N GLY A 98 -0.90 -15.57 5.84
CA GLY A 98 -1.88 -16.65 5.84
C GLY A 98 -1.45 -17.83 4.99
N SER A 99 -2.05 -19.00 5.25
CA SER A 99 -1.77 -20.23 4.49
C SER A 99 -2.38 -20.23 3.09
N THR A 100 -3.38 -19.37 2.85
CA THR A 100 -3.99 -19.19 1.52
C THR A 100 -4.11 -17.71 1.18
N PRO A 101 -4.04 -17.34 -0.12
CA PRO A 101 -4.26 -15.98 -0.58
C PRO A 101 -5.58 -15.38 -0.07
N VAL A 102 -6.65 -16.19 -0.04
CA VAL A 102 -7.97 -15.76 0.45
C VAL A 102 -7.93 -15.37 1.92
N ASN A 103 -7.17 -16.08 2.77
CA ASN A 103 -7.03 -15.69 4.17
C ASN A 103 -6.33 -14.35 4.35
N ILE A 104 -5.39 -14.00 3.46
CA ILE A 104 -4.72 -12.70 3.47
C ILE A 104 -5.71 -11.59 3.08
N LEU A 105 -6.48 -11.80 2.00
CA LEU A 105 -7.52 -10.86 1.58
C LEU A 105 -8.54 -10.55 2.70
N PHE A 106 -9.03 -11.58 3.39
CA PHE A 106 -9.94 -11.39 4.52
C PHE A 106 -9.31 -10.59 5.66
N GLN A 107 -8.02 -10.75 5.93
CA GLN A 107 -7.34 -9.97 6.96
C GLN A 107 -7.28 -8.48 6.61
N HIS A 108 -7.07 -8.11 5.35
CA HIS A 108 -7.16 -6.70 4.93
C HIS A 108 -8.54 -6.10 5.22
N ILE A 109 -9.62 -6.88 5.12
CA ILE A 109 -11.00 -6.43 5.36
C ILE A 109 -11.37 -6.43 6.84
N GLU A 110 -10.90 -7.39 7.63
CA GLU A 110 -11.44 -7.67 8.98
C GLU A 110 -10.42 -7.54 10.12
N ALA A 111 -9.13 -7.77 9.86
CA ALA A 111 -8.12 -7.80 10.91
C ALA A 111 -7.64 -6.39 11.30
N THR A 112 -7.14 -6.30 12.53
CA THR A 112 -6.45 -5.11 13.05
C THR A 112 -4.96 -5.27 12.80
N VAL A 113 -4.33 -4.27 12.19
CA VAL A 113 -2.87 -4.26 12.03
C VAL A 113 -2.22 -3.97 13.39
N PRO A 114 -1.26 -4.80 13.86
CA PRO A 114 -0.48 -4.47 15.05
C PRO A 114 0.25 -3.14 14.86
N PRO A 115 0.36 -2.28 15.88
CA PRO A 115 1.16 -1.06 15.78
C PRO A 115 2.60 -1.36 15.35
N LEU A 116 3.14 -0.60 14.39
CA LEU A 116 4.51 -0.80 13.89
C LEU A 116 5.55 -0.75 15.02
N SER A 117 5.36 0.15 15.99
CA SER A 117 6.22 0.28 17.17
C SER A 117 6.15 -0.92 18.14
N SER A 118 5.08 -1.73 18.09
CA SER A 118 4.98 -2.97 18.88
C SER A 118 5.72 -4.14 18.23
N VAL A 119 6.01 -4.03 16.93
CA VAL A 119 6.64 -5.08 16.14
C VAL A 119 8.10 -4.82 15.77
N ALA A 120 8.55 -3.57 15.84
CA ALA A 120 9.92 -3.17 15.56
C ALA A 120 10.39 -2.13 16.60
N ALA A 121 11.56 -2.37 17.18
CA ALA A 121 12.15 -1.46 18.15
C ALA A 121 12.73 -0.20 17.47
N GLY A 122 12.75 0.92 18.18
CA GLY A 122 13.38 2.15 17.71
C GLY A 122 12.58 2.94 16.67
N ILE A 123 11.33 2.54 16.38
CA ILE A 123 10.44 3.28 15.47
C ILE A 123 10.00 4.59 16.15
N PRO A 124 10.30 5.77 15.56
CA PRO A 124 9.82 7.03 16.11
C PRO A 124 8.28 7.11 16.08
N PRO A 125 7.62 7.74 17.07
CA PRO A 125 6.15 7.85 17.10
C PRO A 125 5.55 8.44 15.82
N ALA A 126 6.17 9.47 15.26
CA ALA A 126 5.72 10.09 14.01
C ALA A 126 5.76 9.13 12.80
N VAL A 127 6.75 8.24 12.75
CA VAL A 127 6.87 7.23 11.68
C VAL A 127 5.82 6.14 11.88
N ASN A 128 5.64 5.67 13.12
CA ASN A 128 4.57 4.73 13.45
C ASN A 128 3.21 5.28 13.02
N ASP A 129 2.87 6.49 13.45
CA ASP A 129 1.55 7.08 13.18
C ASP A 129 1.32 7.31 11.69
N LEU A 130 2.37 7.71 10.96
CA LEU A 130 2.32 7.84 9.50
C LEU A 130 1.98 6.51 8.82
N VAL A 131 2.72 5.45 9.17
CA VAL A 131 2.50 4.13 8.58
C VAL A 131 1.12 3.62 8.96
N MET A 132 0.76 3.63 10.25
CA MET A 132 -0.54 3.14 10.72
C MET A 132 -1.73 3.89 10.11
N ARG A 133 -1.60 5.20 9.84
CA ARG A 133 -2.63 5.96 9.11
C ARG A 133 -2.71 5.58 7.64
N ALA A 134 -1.58 5.32 6.97
CA ALA A 134 -1.58 4.92 5.56
C ALA A 134 -2.29 3.56 5.35
N ILE A 135 -2.04 2.59 6.24
CA ILE A 135 -2.69 1.26 6.25
C ILE A 135 -4.03 1.21 6.98
N ALA A 136 -4.65 2.36 7.27
CA ALA A 136 -5.99 2.36 7.85
C ALA A 136 -7.00 1.69 6.91
N ARG A 137 -7.88 0.85 7.46
CA ARG A 137 -8.88 0.10 6.67
C ARG A 137 -9.79 1.02 5.88
N SER A 138 -10.35 2.04 6.53
CA SER A 138 -11.19 3.05 5.90
C SER A 138 -10.32 4.04 5.10
N PRO A 139 -10.62 4.28 3.80
CA PRO A 139 -9.94 5.32 3.02
C PRO A 139 -10.06 6.72 3.63
N ALA A 140 -11.08 7.00 4.43
CA ALA A 140 -11.27 8.29 5.08
C ALA A 140 -10.24 8.57 6.19
N ASP A 141 -9.68 7.53 6.79
CA ASP A 141 -8.70 7.64 7.88
C ASP A 141 -7.25 7.78 7.37
N ARG A 142 -7.06 7.60 6.06
CA ARG A 142 -5.76 7.73 5.37
C ARG A 142 -5.45 9.18 5.03
N PRO A 143 -4.18 9.52 4.71
CA PRO A 143 -3.88 10.80 4.07
C PRO A 143 -4.75 11.00 2.82
N ALA A 144 -5.23 12.22 2.61
CA ALA A 144 -6.22 12.50 1.56
C ALA A 144 -5.70 12.22 0.14
N ASN A 145 -4.38 12.35 -0.07
CA ASN A 145 -3.67 12.10 -1.33
C ASN A 145 -2.16 11.90 -1.08
N ALA A 146 -1.41 11.57 -2.13
CA ALA A 146 0.03 11.34 -2.05
C ALA A 146 0.82 12.58 -1.56
N GLN A 147 0.38 13.80 -1.90
CA GLN A 147 1.03 15.03 -1.46
C GLN A 147 0.92 15.20 0.06
N ALA A 148 -0.27 14.97 0.62
CA ALA A 148 -0.49 15.01 2.06
C ALA A 148 0.36 13.96 2.80
N MET A 149 0.51 12.76 2.23
CA MET A 149 1.38 11.73 2.81
C MET A 149 2.87 12.11 2.73
N LEU A 150 3.30 12.73 1.63
CA LEU A 150 4.68 13.22 1.46
C LEU A 150 5.04 14.28 2.50
N GLU A 151 4.13 15.21 2.78
CA GLU A 151 4.31 16.20 3.84
C GLU A 151 4.44 15.57 5.22
N LEU A 152 3.67 14.52 5.51
CA LEU A 152 3.81 13.77 6.76
C LEU A 152 5.18 13.08 6.85
N VAL A 153 5.69 12.53 5.74
CA VAL A 153 7.04 11.93 5.70
C VAL A 153 8.09 13.00 6.00
N HIS A 154 8.03 14.17 5.35
CA HIS A 154 8.99 15.25 5.61
C HIS A 154 8.98 15.68 7.07
N ARG A 155 7.79 15.89 7.66
CA ARG A 155 7.65 16.22 9.08
C ARG A 155 8.24 15.12 9.98
N ALA A 156 7.98 13.85 9.69
CA ALA A 156 8.52 12.72 10.45
C ALA A 156 10.06 12.62 10.34
N MET A 157 10.63 13.08 9.23
CA MET A 157 12.08 13.14 8.99
C MET A 157 12.75 14.45 9.46
N GLY A 158 11.99 15.41 9.97
CA GLY A 158 12.50 16.73 10.36
C GLY A 158 12.98 17.58 9.18
N ARG A 159 12.38 17.40 8.00
CA ARG A 159 12.66 18.15 6.77
C ARG A 159 11.55 19.13 6.43
#